data_AF-A0A2T2SB22-F1
#
_entry.id   AF-A0A2T2SB22-F1
#
_cell.length_a   1.000
_cell.length_b   1.000
_cell.length_c   1.000
_cell.angle_alpha   90.00
_cell.angle_beta   90.00
_cell.angle_gamma   90.00
#
_symmetry.space_group_name_H-M   'P 1'
#
loop_
_entity.id
_entity.type
_entity.pdbx_description
1 polymer ?
#
loop_
_entity_poly.entity_id
_entity_poly.type
_entity_poly.pdbx_seq_one_letter_code
_entity_poly.pdbx_strand_id
1 'polypeptide(L)' 'VGPATVRIGGENDDEEMDAYSIVTSPYQLGDTIGTLGVIGPPRMDYARAVALVENAANVINRPADESPPSDPDPSTAS' A
#
# COMPACT_ATOMS: atom_id res chain seq x y z
N VAL A 1 -2.31 -7.31 -6.55
CA VAL A 1 -1.59 -6.02 -6.51
C VAL A 1 -0.14 -6.23 -6.96
N GLY A 2 0.42 -5.27 -7.71
CA GLY A 2 1.76 -5.35 -8.32
C GLY A 2 2.91 -4.97 -7.36
N PRO A 3 4.17 -4.95 -7.86
CA PRO A 3 5.35 -4.62 -7.05
C PRO A 3 5.41 -3.13 -6.68
N ALA A 4 6.22 -2.81 -5.67
CA ALA A 4 6.53 -1.43 -5.33
C ALA A 4 7.35 -0.73 -6.45
N THR A 5 7.09 0.56 -6.66
CA THR A 5 7.78 1.42 -7.61
C THR A 5 8.62 2.46 -6.88
N VAL A 6 9.86 2.64 -7.29
CA VAL A 6 10.74 3.71 -6.80
C VAL A 6 10.89 4.77 -7.89
N ARG A 7 10.72 6.03 -7.53
CA ARG A 7 10.97 7.20 -8.38
C ARG A 7 12.01 8.08 -7.69
N ILE A 8 13.11 8.39 -8.39
CA ILE A 8 14.21 9.17 -7.84
C ILE A 8 14.17 10.59 -8.43
N GLY A 9 14.46 11.59 -7.61
CA GLY A 9 14.56 12.99 -8.05
C GLY A 9 15.58 13.15 -9.17
N GLY A 10 15.19 13.81 -10.24
CA GLY A 10 15.87 13.84 -11.55
C GLY A 10 15.08 13.14 -12.67
N GLU A 11 14.08 12.30 -12.34
CA GLU A 11 13.17 11.66 -13.30
C GLU A 11 11.77 12.32 -13.34
N ASN A 12 11.60 13.45 -12.66
CA ASN A 12 10.34 14.19 -12.59
C ASN A 12 10.45 15.45 -13.45
N ASP A 13 9.40 15.81 -14.19
CA ASP A 13 9.35 17.05 -15.01
C ASP A 13 9.29 18.34 -14.16
N ASP A 14 9.08 18.20 -12.84
CA ASP A 14 9.01 19.29 -11.88
C ASP A 14 10.32 19.42 -11.09
N GLU A 15 11.09 20.50 -11.34
CA GLU A 15 12.39 20.80 -10.69
C GLU A 15 12.31 20.80 -9.14
N GLU A 16 11.14 21.06 -8.56
CA GLU A 16 10.93 21.04 -7.11
C GLU A 16 10.96 19.60 -6.54
N MET A 17 10.72 18.59 -7.37
CA MET A 17 10.72 17.17 -6.99
C MET A 17 12.09 16.50 -7.12
N ASP A 18 13.08 17.17 -7.72
CA ASP A 18 14.45 16.65 -7.84
C ASP A 18 15.15 16.50 -6.48
N ALA A 19 14.70 17.28 -5.50
CA ALA A 19 15.17 17.19 -4.12
C ALA A 19 14.59 15.99 -3.35
N TYR A 20 13.71 15.18 -3.96
CA TYR A 20 13.01 14.11 -3.28
C TYR A 20 13.09 12.77 -4.03
N SER A 21 12.94 11.68 -3.29
CA SER A 21 12.66 10.35 -3.80
C SER A 21 11.35 9.86 -3.23
N ILE A 22 10.62 9.12 -4.05
CA ILE A 22 9.30 8.61 -3.75
C ILE A 22 9.31 7.10 -3.96
N VAL A 23 8.92 6.35 -2.94
CA VAL A 23 8.71 4.90 -3.02
C VAL A 23 7.23 4.63 -2.82
N THR A 24 6.59 3.93 -3.74
CA THR A 24 5.17 3.60 -3.68
C THR A 24 4.89 2.12 -3.84
N SER A 25 3.77 1.63 -3.32
CA SER A 25 3.23 0.30 -3.59
C SER A 25 1.71 0.39 -3.77
N PRO A 26 1.14 -0.31 -4.77
CA PRO A 26 -0.30 -0.42 -4.87
C PRO A 26 -0.87 -1.26 -3.71
N TYR A 27 -2.08 -0.92 -3.26
CA TYR A 27 -2.86 -1.71 -2.32
C TYR A 27 -4.30 -1.87 -2.81
N GLN A 28 -4.98 -2.89 -2.29
CA GLN A 28 -6.38 -3.13 -2.52
C GLN A 28 -7.07 -3.47 -1.20
N LEU A 29 -8.07 -2.68 -0.82
CA LEU A 29 -8.90 -2.90 0.35
C LEU A 29 -10.36 -3.02 -0.07
N GLY A 30 -10.86 -4.26 -0.11
CA GLY A 30 -12.16 -4.56 -0.72
C GLY A 30 -12.19 -4.11 -2.18
N ASP A 31 -13.10 -3.20 -2.51
CA ASP A 31 -13.26 -2.60 -3.84
C ASP A 31 -12.37 -1.37 -4.08
N THR A 32 -11.67 -0.87 -3.05
CA THR A 32 -10.81 0.31 -3.18
C THR A 32 -9.42 -0.08 -3.63
N ILE A 33 -8.95 0.50 -4.73
CA ILE A 33 -7.58 0.37 -5.23
C ILE A 33 -6.88 1.71 -5.06
N GLY A 34 -5.70 1.70 -4.45
CA GLY A 34 -4.93 2.92 -4.21
C GLY A 34 -3.44 2.66 -4.15
N THR A 35 -2.69 3.72 -3.82
CA THR A 35 -1.23 3.69 -3.74
C THR A 35 -0.80 4.23 -2.38
N LEU A 36 0.04 3.46 -1.68
CA LEU A 36 0.73 3.89 -0.47
C LEU A 36 2.16 4.29 -0.85
N GLY A 37 2.75 5.30 -0.20
CA GLY A 37 4.16 5.61 -0.45
C GLY A 37 4.84 6.46 0.62
N VAL A 38 6.16 6.52 0.52
CA VAL A 38 7.06 7.30 1.36
C VAL A 38 7.79 8.32 0.49
N ILE A 39 7.92 9.54 1.00
CA ILE A 39 8.65 10.64 0.38
C ILE A 39 9.83 10.98 1.31
N GLY A 40 11.01 11.17 0.73
CA GLY A 40 12.19 11.59 1.49
C GLY A 40 13.33 12.06 0.57
N PRO A 41 14.56 12.21 1.10
CA PRO A 41 15.67 12.75 0.33
C PRO A 41 16.17 11.77 -0.75
N PRO A 42 16.94 12.24 -1.76
CA PRO A 42 17.37 11.45 -2.93
C PRO A 42 18.41 10.35 -2.62
N ARG A 43 18.86 10.24 -1.37
CA ARG A 43 19.79 9.20 -0.90
C ARG A 43 19.28 8.60 0.41
N MET A 44 18.02 8.20 0.42
CA MET A 44 17.44 7.42 1.51
C MET A 44 17.91 5.95 1.45
N ASP A 45 17.69 5.23 2.54
CA ASP A 45 17.82 3.76 2.53
C ASP A 45 16.63 3.16 1.76
N TYR A 46 16.83 2.96 0.44
CA TYR A 46 15.79 2.45 -0.45
C TYR A 46 15.34 1.04 -0.07
N ALA A 47 16.25 0.19 0.39
CA ALA A 47 15.89 -1.17 0.79
C ALA A 47 14.91 -1.13 1.97
N ARG A 48 15.18 -0.25 2.95
CA ARG A 48 14.28 -0.03 4.09
C ARG A 48 12.97 0.63 3.69
N ALA A 49 13.01 1.61 2.80
CA ALA A 49 11.83 2.32 2.32
C ALA A 49 10.88 1.39 1.54
N VAL A 50 11.42 0.58 0.63
CA VAL A 50 10.66 -0.45 -0.10
C VAL A 50 10.05 -1.44 0.88
N ALA A 51 10.85 -2.01 1.78
CA ALA A 51 10.36 -2.97 2.77
C ALA A 51 9.24 -2.38 3.64
N LEU A 52 9.33 -1.12 4.04
CA LEU A 52 8.30 -0.44 4.83
C LEU A 52 6.98 -0.32 4.06
N VAL A 53 7.05 0.21 2.83
CA VAL A 53 5.87 0.47 2.00
C VAL A 53 5.18 -0.85 1.60
N GLU A 54 5.96 -1.88 1.25
CA GLU A 54 5.44 -3.21 0.94
C GLU A 54 4.76 -3.86 2.16
N ASN A 55 5.39 -3.81 3.34
CA ASN A 55 4.79 -4.36 4.55
C ASN A 55 3.50 -3.63 4.91
N ALA A 56 3.48 -2.30 4.83
CA ALA A 56 2.29 -1.52 5.12
C ALA A 56 1.16 -1.79 4.12
N ALA A 57 1.45 -1.88 2.82
CA ALA A 57 0.47 -2.28 1.81
C ALA A 57 -0.07 -3.70 2.08
N ASN A 58 0.78 -4.65 2.46
CA ASN A 58 0.38 -6.01 2.82
C ASN A 58 -0.51 -6.07 4.08
N VAL A 59 -0.29 -5.18 5.05
CA VAL A 59 -1.18 -5.06 6.21
C VAL A 59 -2.58 -4.59 5.77
N ILE A 60 -2.65 -3.61 4.88
CA ILE A 60 -3.92 -3.09 4.35
C ILE A 60 -4.64 -4.13 3.47
N ASN A 61 -3.90 -4.92 2.71
CA ASN A 61 -4.46 -5.95 1.84
C ASN A 61 -5.03 -7.15 2.61
N ARG A 62 -4.76 -7.29 3.92
CA ARG A 62 -5.39 -8.34 4.70
C ARG A 62 -6.87 -8.03 4.88
N PRO A 63 -7.77 -9.00 4.71
CA PRO A 63 -9.16 -8.82 5.08
C PRO A 63 -9.19 -8.39 6.55
N ALA A 64 -9.84 -7.24 6.83
CA ALA A 64 -10.14 -6.85 8.20
C ALA A 64 -10.89 -8.03 8.83
N ASP A 65 -10.36 -8.53 9.94
CA ASP A 65 -10.76 -9.76 10.63
C ASP A 65 -12.22 -10.14 10.32
N GLU A 66 -12.38 -11.27 9.64
CA GLU A 66 -13.65 -11.85 9.27
C GLU A 66 -14.58 -11.83 10.47
N SER A 67 -15.68 -11.06 10.38
CA SER A 67 -16.76 -11.22 11.35
C SER A 67 -17.26 -12.66 11.19
N PRO A 68 -17.29 -13.47 12.26
CA PRO A 68 -17.68 -14.86 12.16
C PRO A 68 -19.05 -14.95 11.49
N PRO A 69 -19.31 -15.99 10.67
CA PRO A 69 -20.61 -16.17 10.04
C PRO A 69 -21.69 -16.07 11.12
N SER A 70 -22.58 -15.09 10.98
CA SER A 70 -23.77 -14.99 11.81
C SER A 70 -24.46 -16.36 11.77
N ASP A 71 -24.59 -17.01 12.92
CA ASP A 71 -25.22 -18.33 13.05
C ASP A 71 -26.49 -18.40 12.17
N PRO A 72 -26.73 -19.52 11.46
CA PRO A 72 -27.90 -19.64 10.61
C PRO A 72 -29.17 -19.45 11.46
N ASP A 73 -30.05 -18.55 11.00
CA ASP A 73 -31.31 -18.25 11.66
C ASP A 73 -32.14 -19.54 11.85
N PRO A 74 -32.43 -19.96 13.10
CA PRO A 74 -33.19 -21.18 13.37
C PRO A 74 -34.63 -21.13 12.81
N SER A 75 -35.10 -19.97 12.34
CA SER A 75 -36.41 -19.80 11.69
C SER A 75 -36.52 -20.48 10.31
N THR A 76 -35.41 -20.86 9.67
CA THR A 76 -35.44 -21.53 8.35
C THR A 76 -35.65 -23.04 8.45
N ALA A 77 -35.61 -23.61 9.67
CA ALA A 77 -35.89 -25.02 9.93
C ALA A 77 -37.34 -25.20 10.41
N SER A 78 -38.31 -25.01 9.52
CA SER A 78 -39.70 -25.48 9.68
C SER A 78 -40.42 -25.56 8.34
#